data_AF-A0A934VVL9-F1
#
_entry.id   AF-A0A934VVL9-F1
#
_cell.length_a   1.000
_cell.length_b   1.000
_cell.length_c   1.000
_cell.angle_alpha   90.00
_cell.angle_beta   90.00
_cell.angle_gamma   90.00
#
_symmetry.space_group_name_H-M   'P 1'
#
loop_
_entity.id
_entity.type
_entity.pdbx_description
1 polymer ?
#
loop_
_entity_poly.entity_id
_entity_poly.type
_entity_poly.pdbx_seq_one_letter_code
_entity_poly.pdbx_strand_id
1 'polypeptide(L)' 'MSRKIDPYNVSIRGVKLDPQLICRLFGISDMGQQQAIKKLLRAGSKHKTWRQDMEEAGTSIQRSLEIEEGMNTIEV' A
#
# COMPACT_ATOMS: atom_id res chain seq x y z
N MET A 1 -27.24 16.95 4.06
CA MET A 1 -26.39 16.47 2.94
C MET A 1 -25.23 15.67 3.51
N SER A 2 -25.19 14.36 3.29
CA SER A 2 -24.06 13.53 3.74
C SER A 2 -22.82 13.86 2.92
N ARG A 3 -21.74 14.35 3.55
CA ARG A 3 -20.46 14.58 2.86
C ARG A 3 -19.96 13.23 2.35
N LYS A 4 -19.93 13.03 1.04
CA LYS A 4 -19.16 11.93 0.43
C LYS A 4 -17.69 12.16 0.78
N ILE A 5 -17.19 11.42 1.77
CA ILE A 5 -15.76 11.41 2.11
C ILE A 5 -15.08 10.66 0.97
N ASP A 6 -14.44 11.37 0.06
CA ASP A 6 -13.57 10.77 -0.94
C ASP A 6 -12.39 10.11 -0.20
N PRO A 7 -12.30 8.76 -0.18
CA PRO A 7 -11.27 8.05 0.55
C PRO A 7 -9.87 8.21 -0.08
N TYR A 8 -9.78 8.80 -1.28
CA TYR A 8 -8.56 9.08 -2.04
C TYR A 8 -8.15 10.55 -1.93
N ASN A 9 -8.99 11.43 -1.37
CA ASN A 9 -8.65 12.81 -1.08
C ASN A 9 -7.91 12.91 0.28
N VAL A 10 -6.76 12.25 0.37
CA VAL A 10 -5.94 12.23 1.59
C VAL A 10 -4.76 13.19 1.40
N SER A 11 -4.75 14.26 2.19
CA SER A 11 -3.60 15.15 2.29
C SER A 11 -2.64 14.59 3.33
N ILE A 12 -1.45 14.16 2.91
CA ILE A 12 -0.38 13.74 3.81
C ILE A 12 0.64 14.87 3.83
N ARG A 13 0.85 15.48 5.00
CA ARG A 13 1.79 16.62 5.18
C ARG A 13 1.56 17.79 4.22
N GLY A 14 0.31 18.09 3.89
CA GLY A 14 -0.06 19.21 3.01
C GLY A 14 0.00 18.89 1.51
N VAL A 15 0.47 17.69 1.11
CA VAL A 15 0.47 17.23 -0.28
C VAL A 15 -0.70 16.28 -0.47
N LYS A 16 -1.51 16.51 -1.52
CA LYS A 16 -2.56 15.58 -1.94
C LYS A 16 -1.87 14.34 -2.53
N LEU A 17 -1.71 13.30 -1.72
CA LEU A 17 -0.94 12.12 -2.06
C LEU A 17 -1.90 10.98 -2.39
N ASP A 18 -1.97 10.65 -3.68
CA ASP A 18 -2.59 9.43 -4.17
C ASP A 18 -1.52 8.32 -4.24
N PRO A 19 -1.63 7.25 -3.44
CA PRO A 19 -0.70 6.12 -3.49
C PRO A 19 -0.54 5.52 -4.89
N GLN A 20 -1.61 5.51 -5.70
CA GLN A 20 -1.58 4.98 -7.06
C GLN A 20 -0.76 5.86 -7.99
N LEU A 21 -0.88 7.19 -7.83
CA LEU A 21 -0.06 8.14 -8.56
C LEU A 21 1.42 8.00 -8.18
N ILE A 22 1.74 7.83 -6.90
CA ILE A 22 3.12 7.57 -6.45
C ILE A 22 3.65 6.30 -7.13
N CYS A 23 2.91 5.19 -7.06
CA CYS A 23 3.36 3.94 -7.68
C CYS A 23 3.64 4.12 -9.17
N ARG A 24 2.77 4.85 -9.89
CA ARG A 24 2.95 5.14 -11.31
C ARG A 24 4.17 6.03 -11.61
N LEU A 25 4.39 7.08 -10.81
CA LEU A 25 5.52 7.99 -11.00
C LEU A 25 6.88 7.30 -10.77
N PHE A 26 6.92 6.33 -9.86
CA PHE A 26 8.13 5.58 -9.54
C PHE A 26 8.25 4.23 -10.28
N GLY A 27 7.35 3.93 -11.22
CA GLY A 27 7.41 2.69 -12.00
C GLY A 27 7.15 1.41 -11.20
N ILE A 28 6.42 1.51 -10.09
CA ILE A 28 6.15 0.41 -9.17
C ILE A 28 4.94 -0.39 -9.67
N SER A 29 5.21 -1.55 -10.28
CA SER A 29 4.19 -2.44 -10.83
C SER A 29 3.83 -3.62 -9.95
N ASP A 30 4.70 -4.00 -8.99
CA ASP A 30 4.42 -5.13 -8.10
C ASP A 30 3.21 -4.84 -7.18
N MET A 31 2.27 -5.79 -7.13
CA MET A 31 1.06 -5.65 -6.34
C MET A 31 1.35 -5.63 -4.83
N GLY A 32 2.33 -6.41 -4.36
CA GLY A 32 2.74 -6.42 -2.96
C GLY A 32 3.28 -5.07 -2.53
N GLN A 33 4.18 -4.50 -3.33
CA GLN A 33 4.74 -3.16 -3.13
C GLN A 33 3.65 -2.09 -3.15
N GLN A 34 2.71 -2.13 -4.11
CA GLN A 34 1.61 -1.15 -4.18
C GLN A 34 0.71 -1.19 -2.93
N GLN A 35 0.36 -2.39 -2.43
CA GLN A 35 -0.42 -2.52 -1.20
C GLN A 35 0.36 -2.01 0.02
N ALA A 36 1.63 -2.37 0.14
CA ALA A 36 2.49 -1.91 1.22
C ALA A 36 2.59 -0.37 1.24
N ILE A 37 2.88 0.27 0.10
CA ILE A 37 2.96 1.72 -0.02
C ILE A 37 1.65 2.40 0.39
N LYS A 38 0.51 1.89 -0.08
CA LYS A 38 -0.81 2.40 0.32
C LYS A 38 -1.02 2.35 1.85
N LYS A 39 -0.57 1.28 2.51
CA LYS A 39 -0.66 1.12 3.97
C LYS A 39 0.28 2.09 4.68
N LEU A 40 1.53 2.18 4.25
CA LEU A 40 2.55 3.06 4.82
C LEU A 40 2.15 4.53 4.75
N LEU A 41 1.62 4.98 3.60
CA LEU A 41 1.16 6.35 3.41
C LEU A 41 -0.04 6.71 4.30
N ARG A 42 -0.83 5.71 4.72
CA ARG A 42 -2.06 5.89 5.49
C ARG A 42 -1.96 5.36 6.91
N ALA A 43 -0.77 5.00 7.39
CA ALA A 43 -0.58 4.36 8.67
C ALA A 43 -1.11 5.23 9.83
N GLY A 44 -1.98 4.67 10.66
CA GLY A 44 -2.60 5.40 11.77
C GLY A 44 -3.64 6.43 11.33
N SER A 45 -4.04 6.44 10.05
CA SER A 45 -5.13 7.28 9.55
C SER A 45 -6.45 6.49 9.56
N LYS A 46 -7.48 7.05 10.20
CA LYS A 46 -8.83 6.49 10.37
C LYS A 46 -8.99 5.53 11.57
N HIS A 47 -9.30 4.25 11.29
CA HIS A 47 -9.84 3.29 12.27
C HIS A 47 -8.83 2.22 12.70
N LYS A 48 -7.61 2.26 12.17
CA LYS A 48 -6.54 1.32 12.47
C LYS A 48 -5.42 2.01 13.24
N THR A 49 -4.77 1.27 14.11
CA THR A 49 -3.56 1.74 14.78
C THR A 49 -2.38 1.73 13.80
N TRP A 50 -1.40 2.60 14.03
CA TRP A 50 -0.15 2.60 13.28
C TRP A 50 0.49 1.20 13.23
N ARG A 51 0.51 0.48 14.36
CA ARG A 51 1.07 -0.87 14.44
C ARG A 51 0.36 -1.85 13.50
N GLN A 52 -0.96 -1.86 13.49
CA GLN A 52 -1.73 -2.74 12.59
C GLN A 52 -1.45 -2.43 11.12
N ASP A 53 -1.36 -1.16 10.74
CA ASP A 53 -1.03 -0.79 9.36
C ASP A 53 0.39 -1.21 8.97
N MET A 54 1.35 -1.17 9.90
CA MET A 54 2.73 -1.66 9.68
C MET A 54 2.78 -3.18 9.52
N GLU A 55 2.05 -3.92 10.36
CA GLU A 55 1.94 -5.39 10.25
C GLU A 55 1.29 -5.78 8.91
N GLU A 56 0.22 -5.11 8.49
CA GLU A 56 -0.43 -5.35 7.18
C GLU A 56 0.46 -4.98 5.98
N ALA A 57 1.29 -3.94 6.10
CA ALA A 57 2.28 -3.60 5.09
C ALA A 57 3.33 -4.72 4.96
N GLY A 58 3.84 -5.22 6.09
CA GLY A 58 4.79 -6.34 6.13
C GLY A 58 4.23 -7.61 5.51
N THR A 59 2.99 -7.99 5.86
CA THR A 59 2.30 -9.15 5.26
C THR A 59 2.18 -9.03 3.74
N SER A 60 1.92 -7.83 3.22
CA SER A 60 1.81 -7.60 1.78
C SER A 60 3.14 -7.83 1.04
N ILE A 61 4.26 -7.44 1.66
CA ILE A 61 5.62 -7.67 1.13
C ILE A 61 5.98 -9.14 1.21
N GLN A 62 5.78 -9.77 2.37
CA GLN A 62 6.07 -11.18 2.58
C GLN A 62 5.33 -12.05 1.55
N ARG A 63 4.05 -11.75 1.30
CA ARG A 63 3.27 -12.49 0.31
C ARG A 63 3.82 -12.36 -1.11
N SER A 64 4.39 -11.21 -1.46
CA SER A 64 5.00 -10.99 -2.77
C SER A 64 6.27 -11.84 -2.93
N LEU A 65 7.12 -11.86 -1.90
CA LEU A 65 8.32 -12.69 -1.86
C LEU A 65 7.99 -14.19 -1.98
N GLU A 66 6.98 -14.68 -1.26
CA GLU A 66 6.52 -16.08 -1.36
C GLU A 66 6.06 -16.45 -2.78
N ILE A 67 5.41 -15.52 -3.49
CA ILE A 67 4.97 -15.73 -4.88
C ILE A 67 6.19 -15.80 -5.80
N GLU A 68 7.15 -14.89 -5.65
CA GLU A 68 8.39 -14.89 -6.42
C GLU A 68 9.20 -16.18 -6.19
N GLU A 69 9.37 -16.60 -4.94
CA GLU A 69 10.01 -17.87 -4.58
C GLU A 69 9.26 -19.08 -5.16
N GLY A 70 7.92 -19.08 -5.07
CA GLY A 70 7.08 -20.13 -5.63
C GLY A 70 7.13 -20.22 -7.16
N MET A 71 7.19 -19.08 -7.86
CA MET A 71 7.37 -19.02 -9.31
C MET A 71 8.75 -19.55 -9.71
N ASN A 72 9.80 -19.14 -8.99
CA ASN A 72 11.15 -19.62 -9.23
C ASN A 72 11.27 -21.14 -9.07
N THR A 73 10.46 -21.77 -8.21
CA THR A 73 10.49 -23.23 -8.00
C THR A 73 9.80 -24.01 -9.13
N ILE A 74 8.93 -23.37 -9.92
CA ILE A 74 8.23 -24.00 -11.06
C ILE A 74 9.07 -23.94 -12.34
N GLU A 75 9.98 -22.98 -12.44
CA GLU A 75 10.84 -22.78 -13.62
C GLU A 75 12.15 -23.60 -13.62
N VAL A 76 12.41 -24.40 -12.56
CA VAL A 76 13.61 -25.28 -12.45
C VAL A 76 13.30 -26.74 -12.75
#